data_AF-A0A962YDE7-F1
#
_entry.id   AF-A0A962YDE7-F1
#
_cell.length_a   1.000
_cell.length_b   1.000
_cell.length_c   1.000
_cell.angle_alpha   90.00
_cell.angle_beta   90.00
_cell.angle_gamma   90.00
#
_symmetry.space_group_name_H-M   'P 1'
#
loop_
_entity.id
_entity.type
_entity.pdbx_description
1 polymer ?
#
loop_
_entity_poly.entity_id
_entity_poly.type
_entity_poly.pdbx_seq_one_letter_code
_entity_poly.pdbx_strand_id
1 'polypeptide(L)'
;MQTLLLQFLSALVGGFVVYIFGIRRFFLETRNAFIQKQISEFYSPIAGYRKRISAKSEVRLKVSDAANEAWKELCAPYSEANQRIPDHDEQFAPYEKIIDYDNNQLREELMPLYRAMLEIFTEKYWLADAETRAYYQDFLEFVEIWERYLAEALPPDVIRKLEHTEENVKPFYEHIETKLTNLQEEITSTSFLTQVKNFGRDVKRQLV
;
A
#
# COMPACT_ATOMS: atom_id res chain seq x y z
N MET A 1 -2.02 60.33 -30.60
CA MET A 1 -1.64 60.09 -29.18
C MET A 1 -2.48 58.98 -28.54
N GLN A 2 -3.81 58.97 -28.71
CA GLN A 2 -4.69 57.92 -28.16
C GLN A 2 -4.41 56.49 -28.68
N THR A 3 -4.01 56.34 -29.94
CA THR A 3 -3.72 55.02 -30.55
C THR A 3 -2.47 54.34 -29.98
N LEU A 4 -1.42 55.11 -29.65
CA LEU A 4 -0.21 54.59 -29.01
C LEU A 4 -0.49 54.13 -27.57
N LEU A 5 -1.29 54.89 -26.81
CA LEU A 5 -1.73 54.49 -25.46
C LEU A 5 -2.53 53.18 -25.47
N LEU A 6 -3.40 52.99 -26.46
CA LEU A 6 -4.15 51.74 -26.63
C LEU A 6 -3.26 50.54 -26.95
N GLN A 7 -2.21 50.72 -27.76
CA GLN A 7 -1.25 49.68 -28.09
C GLN A 7 -0.36 49.30 -26.90
N PHE A 8 0.06 50.27 -26.09
CA PHE A 8 0.78 49.98 -24.84
C PHE A 8 -0.10 49.28 -23.80
N LEU A 9 -1.37 49.67 -23.68
CA LEU A 9 -2.34 49.00 -22.81
C LEU A 9 -2.61 47.57 -23.27
N SER A 10 -2.75 47.32 -24.58
CA SER A 10 -2.97 45.95 -25.09
C SER A 10 -1.74 45.06 -24.88
N ALA A 11 -0.53 45.59 -25.05
CA ALA A 11 0.71 44.88 -24.78
C ALA A 11 0.88 44.55 -23.28
N LEU A 12 0.54 45.49 -22.38
CA LEU A 12 0.56 45.27 -20.93
C LEU A 12 -0.46 44.23 -20.49
N VAL A 13 -1.70 44.29 -20.99
CA VAL A 13 -2.74 43.30 -20.70
C VAL A 13 -2.34 41.94 -21.25
N GLY A 14 -1.78 41.88 -22.47
CA GLY A 14 -1.26 40.65 -23.06
C GLY A 14 -0.15 40.01 -22.23
N GLY A 15 0.85 40.80 -21.81
CA GLY A 15 1.94 40.34 -20.96
C GLY A 15 1.45 39.86 -19.58
N PHE A 16 0.52 40.58 -18.97
CA PHE A 16 -0.08 40.20 -17.69
C PHE A 16 -0.87 38.90 -17.76
N VAL A 17 -1.64 38.69 -18.82
CA VAL A 17 -2.38 37.44 -19.05
C VAL A 17 -1.41 36.28 -19.23
N VAL A 18 -0.36 36.42 -20.05
CA VAL A 18 0.64 35.36 -20.23
C VAL A 18 1.35 35.03 -18.91
N TYR A 19 1.70 36.04 -18.12
CA TYR A 19 2.35 35.86 -16.82
C TYR A 19 1.47 35.07 -15.84
N ILE A 20 0.20 35.48 -15.64
CA ILE A 20 -0.73 34.78 -14.75
C ILE A 20 -0.98 33.35 -15.23
N PHE A 21 -1.17 33.14 -16.53
CA PHE A 21 -1.38 31.81 -17.08
C PHE A 21 -0.14 30.92 -16.96
N GLY A 22 1.06 31.48 -17.19
CA GLY A 22 2.33 30.78 -17.04
C GLY A 22 2.54 30.31 -15.61
N ILE A 23 2.34 31.19 -14.63
CA ILE A 23 2.46 30.85 -13.21
C ILE A 23 1.45 29.78 -12.80
N ARG A 24 0.18 29.92 -13.19
CA ARG A 24 -0.86 28.91 -12.87
C ARG A 24 -0.50 27.55 -13.47
N ARG A 25 -0.02 27.52 -14.71
CA ARG A 25 0.40 26.29 -15.38
C ARG A 25 1.58 25.65 -14.67
N PHE A 26 2.59 26.43 -14.30
CA PHE A 26 3.76 25.95 -13.57
C PHE A 26 3.40 25.31 -12.23
N PHE A 27 2.49 25.93 -11.46
CA PHE A 27 2.01 25.36 -10.20
C PHE A 27 1.25 24.04 -10.41
N LEU A 28 0.40 23.96 -11.44
CA LEU A 28 -0.31 22.72 -11.77
C LEU A 28 0.65 21.60 -12.19
N GLU A 29 1.64 21.92 -13.03
CA GLU A 29 2.65 20.95 -13.47
C GLU A 29 3.49 20.45 -12.27
N THR A 30 3.90 21.36 -11.38
CA THR A 30 4.67 21.01 -10.17
C THR A 30 3.85 20.14 -9.22
N ARG A 31 2.57 20.48 -9.00
CA ARG A 31 1.65 19.68 -8.17
C ARG A 31 1.44 18.29 -8.76
N ASN A 32 1.16 18.20 -10.05
CA ASN A 32 0.95 16.92 -10.73
C ASN A 32 2.22 16.07 -10.72
N ALA A 33 3.40 16.68 -10.87
CA ALA A 33 4.68 15.99 -10.74
C ALA A 33 4.88 15.44 -9.33
N PHE A 34 4.49 16.18 -8.29
CA PHE A 34 4.53 15.70 -6.92
C PHE A 34 3.56 14.54 -6.68
N ILE A 35 2.31 14.66 -7.11
CA ILE A 35 1.31 13.57 -7.02
C ILE A 35 1.79 12.32 -7.76
N GLN A 36 2.35 12.50 -8.96
CA GLN A 36 2.91 11.39 -9.72
C GLN A 36 4.01 10.68 -8.93
N LYS A 37 4.91 11.42 -8.28
CA LYS A 37 5.94 10.83 -7.40
C LYS A 37 5.32 10.10 -6.20
N GLN A 38 4.30 10.67 -5.56
CA GLN A 38 3.60 9.98 -4.47
C GLN A 38 3.03 8.64 -4.94
N ILE A 39 2.37 8.62 -6.11
CA ILE A 39 1.81 7.39 -6.69
C ILE A 39 2.93 6.40 -7.02
N SER A 40 3.94 6.81 -7.80
CA SER A 40 4.92 5.88 -8.37
C SER A 40 6.01 5.43 -7.41
N GLU A 41 6.41 6.29 -6.46
CA GLU A 41 7.54 6.01 -5.56
C GLU A 41 7.09 5.58 -4.15
N PHE A 42 5.84 5.85 -3.75
CA PHE A 42 5.36 5.58 -2.39
C PHE A 42 4.15 4.66 -2.35
N TYR A 43 2.97 5.14 -2.76
CA TYR A 43 1.71 4.43 -2.52
C TYR A 43 1.57 3.17 -3.38
N SER A 44 1.92 3.22 -4.68
CA SER A 44 1.80 2.06 -5.58
C SER A 44 2.75 0.92 -5.20
N PRO A 45 4.05 1.16 -4.93
CA PRO A 45 4.94 0.11 -4.43
C PRO A 45 4.45 -0.55 -3.13
N ILE A 46 4.06 0.24 -2.13
CA ILE A 46 3.56 -0.28 -0.84
C ILE A 46 2.29 -1.11 -1.06
N ALA A 47 1.33 -0.62 -1.85
CA ALA A 47 0.12 -1.36 -2.20
C ALA A 47 0.44 -2.67 -2.96
N GLY A 48 1.42 -2.64 -3.86
CA GLY A 48 1.89 -3.82 -4.59
C GLY A 48 2.44 -4.90 -3.66
N TYR A 49 3.30 -4.53 -2.71
CA TYR A 49 3.79 -5.46 -1.68
C TYR A 49 2.66 -6.01 -0.81
N ARG A 50 1.76 -5.14 -0.34
CA ARG A 50 0.60 -5.55 0.46
C ARG A 50 -0.29 -6.56 -0.29
N LYS A 51 -0.51 -6.36 -1.58
CA LYS A 51 -1.31 -7.27 -2.41
C LYS A 51 -0.65 -8.64 -2.55
N ARG A 52 0.68 -8.67 -2.72
CA ARG A 52 1.46 -9.92 -2.76
C ARG A 52 1.39 -10.67 -1.42
N ILE A 53 1.54 -9.96 -0.30
CA ILE A 53 1.39 -10.51 1.05
C ILE A 53 -0.02 -11.08 1.24
N SER A 54 -1.06 -10.34 0.83
CA SER A 54 -2.46 -10.78 0.91
C SER A 54 -2.69 -12.09 0.20
N ALA A 55 -2.26 -12.17 -1.08
CA ALA A 55 -2.52 -13.32 -1.92
C ALA A 55 -1.87 -14.60 -1.35
N LYS A 56 -0.66 -14.48 -0.79
CA LYS A 56 0.02 -15.59 -0.13
C LYS A 56 -0.66 -16.00 1.17
N SER A 57 -1.01 -15.02 1.99
CA SER A 57 -1.68 -15.27 3.27
C SER A 57 -3.06 -15.90 3.09
N GLU A 58 -3.81 -15.53 2.05
CA GLU A 58 -5.10 -16.16 1.71
C GLU A 58 -4.93 -17.63 1.32
N VAL A 59 -3.90 -17.97 0.53
CA VAL A 59 -3.59 -19.37 0.18
C VAL A 59 -3.17 -20.14 1.43
N ARG A 60 -2.32 -19.57 2.28
CA ARG A 60 -1.90 -20.17 3.55
C ARG A 60 -3.10 -20.51 4.43
N LEU A 61 -4.02 -19.56 4.63
CA LEU A 61 -5.23 -19.78 5.43
C LEU A 61 -6.09 -20.91 4.86
N LYS A 62 -6.34 -20.92 3.54
CA LYS A 62 -7.11 -22.00 2.89
C LYS A 62 -6.48 -23.38 3.11
N VAL A 63 -5.16 -23.48 2.98
CA VAL A 63 -4.43 -24.75 3.19
C VAL A 63 -4.46 -25.15 4.66
N SER A 64 -4.20 -24.21 5.57
CA SER A 64 -4.22 -24.42 7.01
C SER A 64 -5.61 -24.85 7.51
N ASP A 65 -6.67 -24.24 7.00
CA ASP A 65 -8.06 -24.60 7.36
C ASP A 65 -8.40 -26.01 6.89
N ALA A 66 -8.11 -26.34 5.63
CA ALA A 66 -8.33 -27.68 5.09
C ALA A 66 -7.50 -28.75 5.82
N ALA A 67 -6.25 -28.43 6.17
CA ALA A 67 -5.38 -29.31 6.94
C ALA A 67 -5.91 -29.54 8.36
N ASN A 68 -6.38 -28.48 9.03
CA ASN A 68 -6.98 -28.56 10.35
C ASN A 68 -8.28 -29.38 10.35
N GLU A 69 -9.13 -29.22 9.33
CA GLU A 69 -10.34 -30.02 9.16
C GLU A 69 -10.01 -31.51 8.94
N ALA A 70 -9.11 -31.81 8.01
CA ALA A 70 -8.68 -33.20 7.75
C ALA A 70 -8.05 -33.86 8.98
N TRP A 71 -7.25 -33.12 9.75
CA TRP A 71 -6.69 -33.60 11.00
C TRP A 71 -7.77 -33.88 12.04
N LYS A 72 -8.75 -32.98 12.21
CA LYS A 72 -9.89 -33.17 13.12
C LYS A 72 -10.72 -34.40 12.76
N GLU A 73 -10.98 -34.62 11.47
CA GLU A 73 -11.71 -35.81 11.00
C GLU A 73 -10.95 -37.11 11.31
N LEU A 74 -9.63 -37.13 11.11
CA LEU A 74 -8.79 -38.26 11.46
C LEU A 74 -8.75 -38.51 12.98
N CYS A 75 -8.76 -37.45 13.78
CA CYS A 75 -8.82 -37.53 15.24
C CYS A 75 -10.19 -37.96 15.79
N ALA A 76 -11.28 -37.70 15.06
CA ALA A 76 -12.65 -37.81 15.58
C ALA A 76 -12.98 -39.20 16.17
N PRO A 77 -12.69 -40.33 15.50
CA PRO A 77 -12.99 -41.65 16.05
C PRO A 77 -12.31 -41.93 17.40
N TYR A 78 -11.09 -41.42 17.59
CA TYR A 78 -10.30 -41.61 18.80
C TYR A 78 -10.77 -40.68 19.91
N SER A 79 -11.11 -39.43 19.58
CA SER A 79 -11.66 -38.47 20.53
C SER A 79 -13.01 -38.94 21.10
N GLU A 80 -13.90 -39.47 20.25
CA GLU A 80 -15.20 -40.00 20.67
C GLU A 80 -15.08 -41.25 21.54
N ALA A 81 -14.10 -42.10 21.24
CA ALA A 81 -13.80 -43.29 22.04
C ALA A 81 -12.98 -43.01 23.32
N ASN A 82 -12.58 -41.75 23.56
CA ASN A 82 -11.63 -41.35 24.61
C ASN A 82 -10.32 -42.17 24.57
N GLN A 83 -9.84 -42.44 23.35
CA GLN A 83 -8.63 -43.21 23.07
C GLN A 83 -7.52 -42.31 22.55
N ARG A 84 -6.28 -42.72 22.79
CA ARG A 84 -5.11 -42.08 22.17
C ARG A 84 -5.01 -42.53 20.71
N ILE A 85 -4.64 -41.59 19.82
CA ILE A 85 -4.35 -41.88 18.43
C ILE A 85 -3.08 -42.77 18.36
N PRO A 86 -3.16 -43.98 17.77
CA PRO A 86 -1.99 -44.81 17.52
C PRO A 86 -1.00 -44.10 16.59
N ASP A 87 0.30 -44.21 16.83
CA ASP A 87 1.34 -43.64 15.97
C ASP A 87 1.10 -42.17 15.61
N HIS A 88 0.60 -41.39 16.58
CA HIS A 88 0.24 -39.97 16.43
C HIS A 88 1.29 -39.19 15.64
N ASP A 89 2.56 -39.34 15.99
CA ASP A 89 3.65 -38.59 15.39
C ASP A 89 3.83 -38.94 13.91
N GLU A 90 3.65 -40.22 13.54
CA GLU A 90 3.69 -40.65 12.13
C GLU A 90 2.47 -40.13 11.35
N GLN A 91 1.29 -40.14 11.97
CA GLN A 91 0.06 -39.63 11.36
C GLN A 91 0.06 -38.10 11.24
N PHE A 92 0.70 -37.39 12.17
CA PHE A 92 0.79 -35.93 12.19
C PHE A 92 1.93 -35.39 11.31
N ALA A 93 2.98 -36.18 11.04
CA ALA A 93 4.15 -35.75 10.26
C ALA A 93 3.82 -35.05 8.91
N PRO A 94 2.79 -35.46 8.13
CA PRO A 94 2.40 -34.72 6.92
C PRO A 94 1.85 -33.30 7.21
N TYR A 95 1.15 -33.11 8.32
CA TYR A 95 0.59 -31.82 8.75
C TYR A 95 1.69 -30.92 9.34
N GLU A 96 2.65 -31.49 10.06
CA GLU A 96 3.84 -30.78 10.53
C GLU A 96 4.61 -30.15 9.36
N LYS A 97 4.76 -30.85 8.24
CA LYS A 97 5.39 -30.30 7.03
C LYS A 97 4.67 -29.08 6.45
N ILE A 98 3.35 -28.97 6.64
CA ILE A 98 2.59 -27.77 6.22
C ILE A 98 2.98 -26.59 7.11
N ILE A 99 3.04 -26.80 8.43
CA ILE A 99 3.47 -25.80 9.40
C ILE A 99 4.91 -25.34 9.10
N ASP A 100 5.82 -26.27 8.81
CA ASP A 100 7.20 -25.96 8.45
C ASP A 100 7.30 -25.14 7.16
N TYR A 101 6.50 -25.50 6.15
CA TYR A 101 6.44 -24.74 4.90
C TYR A 101 5.94 -23.30 5.16
N ASP A 102 4.89 -23.14 5.95
CA ASP A 102 4.31 -21.84 6.27
C ASP A 102 5.25 -20.96 7.10
N ASN A 103 5.97 -21.54 8.06
CA ASN A 103 6.99 -20.86 8.83
C ASN A 103 8.15 -20.39 7.94
N ASN A 104 8.58 -21.23 7.00
CA ASN A 104 9.61 -20.87 6.02
C ASN A 104 9.11 -19.78 5.07
N GLN A 105 7.86 -19.86 4.59
CA GLN A 105 7.28 -18.82 3.74
C GLN A 105 7.20 -17.48 4.48
N LEU A 106 6.82 -17.47 5.75
CA LEU A 106 6.83 -16.26 6.57
C LEU A 106 8.23 -15.64 6.62
N ARG A 107 9.25 -16.44 6.97
CA ARG A 107 10.63 -15.99 7.15
C ARG A 107 11.28 -15.52 5.86
N GLU A 108 11.20 -16.34 4.81
CA GLU A 108 11.97 -16.15 3.58
C GLU A 108 11.23 -15.35 2.51
N GLU A 109 9.90 -15.28 2.57
CA GLU A 109 9.11 -14.61 1.55
C GLU A 109 8.30 -13.43 2.06
N LEU A 110 7.55 -13.55 3.15
CA LEU A 110 6.64 -12.49 3.60
C LEU A 110 7.38 -11.36 4.35
N MET A 111 8.26 -11.70 5.29
CA MET A 111 9.00 -10.70 6.06
C MET A 111 9.90 -9.79 5.20
N PRO A 112 10.60 -10.28 4.16
CA PRO A 112 11.27 -9.41 3.21
C PRO A 112 10.35 -8.37 2.54
N LEU A 113 9.08 -8.72 2.28
CA LEU A 113 8.13 -7.76 1.69
C LEU A 113 7.70 -6.69 2.70
N TYR A 114 7.47 -7.07 3.96
CA TYR A 114 7.19 -6.11 5.03
C TYR A 114 8.37 -5.15 5.25
N ARG A 115 9.60 -5.67 5.26
CA ARG A 115 10.83 -4.86 5.32
C ARG A 115 10.93 -3.89 4.16
N ALA A 116 10.66 -4.34 2.93
CA ALA A 116 10.66 -3.48 1.76
C ALA A 116 9.60 -2.37 1.83
N MET A 117 8.41 -2.66 2.35
CA MET A 117 7.38 -1.64 2.61
C MET A 117 7.86 -0.60 3.62
N LEU A 118 8.49 -1.05 4.73
CA LEU A 118 8.99 -0.17 5.78
C LEU A 118 10.16 0.69 5.30
N GLU A 119 11.05 0.13 4.49
CA GLU A 119 12.15 0.85 3.84
C GLU A 119 11.60 1.97 2.96
N ILE A 120 10.62 1.69 2.08
CA ILE A 120 9.98 2.73 1.27
C ILE A 120 9.33 3.79 2.14
N PHE A 121 8.58 3.38 3.17
CA PHE A 121 7.94 4.33 4.07
C PHE A 121 8.97 5.25 4.74
N THR A 122 10.11 4.69 5.15
CA THR A 122 11.20 5.44 5.80
C THR A 122 11.92 6.37 4.82
N GLU A 123 12.39 5.87 3.68
CA GLU A 123 13.17 6.65 2.71
C GLU A 123 12.34 7.74 2.01
N LYS A 124 11.07 7.43 1.76
CA LYS A 124 10.13 8.28 1.04
C LYS A 124 9.10 8.91 1.96
N TYR A 125 9.40 9.02 3.25
CA TYR A 125 8.52 9.60 4.27
C TYR A 125 8.00 11.00 3.89
N TRP A 126 8.80 11.78 3.17
CA TRP A 126 8.43 13.10 2.67
C TRP A 126 7.31 13.09 1.61
N LEU A 127 7.09 11.96 0.92
CA LEU A 127 5.98 11.74 -0.01
C LEU A 127 4.69 11.31 0.70
N ALA A 128 4.76 10.81 1.93
CA ALA A 128 3.58 10.50 2.73
C ALA A 128 2.90 11.80 3.20
N ASP A 129 1.56 11.82 3.22
CA ASP A 129 0.81 12.92 3.85
C ASP A 129 0.73 12.73 5.38
N ALA A 130 0.20 13.72 6.08
CA ALA A 130 0.16 13.71 7.55
C ALA A 130 -0.64 12.52 8.12
N GLU A 131 -1.74 12.15 7.48
CA GLU A 131 -2.58 11.01 7.90
C GLU A 131 -1.83 9.70 7.71
N THR A 132 -1.18 9.52 6.55
CA THR A 132 -0.39 8.33 6.26
C THR A 132 0.77 8.19 7.25
N ARG A 133 1.47 9.29 7.55
CA ARG A 133 2.58 9.32 8.50
C ARG A 133 2.20 8.89 9.92
N ALA A 134 0.94 9.07 10.32
CA ALA A 134 0.47 8.65 11.64
C ALA A 134 0.59 7.13 11.85
N TYR A 135 0.49 6.34 10.77
CA TYR A 135 0.61 4.88 10.82
C TYR A 135 2.06 4.37 10.89
N TYR A 136 3.07 5.25 10.76
CA TYR A 136 4.47 4.81 10.65
C TYR A 136 4.93 4.03 11.88
N GLN A 137 4.59 4.51 13.07
CA GLN A 137 4.99 3.88 14.32
C GLN A 137 4.38 2.48 14.47
N ASP A 138 3.07 2.36 14.27
CA ASP A 138 2.36 1.09 14.40
C ASP A 138 2.86 0.06 13.38
N PHE A 139 3.14 0.49 12.15
CA PHE A 139 3.68 -0.40 11.12
C PHE A 139 5.12 -0.83 11.43
N LEU A 140 5.97 0.08 11.91
CA LEU A 140 7.34 -0.24 12.35
C LEU A 140 7.32 -1.24 13.52
N GLU A 141 6.49 -0.99 14.53
CA GLU A 141 6.33 -1.89 15.68
C GLU A 141 5.88 -3.28 15.23
N PHE A 142 4.90 -3.35 14.31
CA PHE A 142 4.44 -4.62 13.77
C PHE A 142 5.58 -5.43 13.11
N VAL A 143 6.41 -4.77 12.29
CA VAL A 143 7.55 -5.43 11.64
C VAL A 143 8.60 -5.86 12.66
N GLU A 144 8.93 -5.00 13.63
CA GLU A 144 9.93 -5.27 14.66
C GLU A 144 9.54 -6.45 15.57
N ILE A 145 8.26 -6.57 15.96
CA ILE A 145 7.79 -7.71 16.76
C ILE A 145 7.98 -9.02 16.00
N TRP A 146 7.67 -9.05 14.69
CA TRP A 146 7.90 -10.22 13.86
C TRP A 146 9.38 -10.57 13.72
N GLU A 147 10.25 -9.58 13.51
CA GLU A 147 11.70 -9.80 13.44
C GLU A 147 12.22 -10.41 14.74
N ARG A 148 11.81 -9.89 15.90
CA ARG A 148 12.21 -10.44 17.20
C ARG A 148 11.66 -11.84 17.46
N TYR A 149 10.44 -12.12 17.01
CA TYR A 149 9.87 -13.46 17.09
C TYR A 149 10.70 -14.46 16.26
N LEU A 150 11.00 -14.12 15.01
CA LEU A 150 11.77 -14.98 14.12
C LEU A 150 13.24 -15.14 14.55
N ALA A 151 13.77 -14.16 15.29
CA ALA A 151 15.09 -14.23 15.92
C ALA A 151 15.07 -14.99 17.26
N GLU A 152 13.95 -15.61 17.65
CA GLU A 152 13.77 -16.32 18.93
C GLU A 152 14.08 -15.46 20.17
N ALA A 153 14.00 -14.13 20.02
CA ALA A 153 14.31 -13.16 21.06
C ALA A 153 13.11 -12.87 21.97
N LEU A 154 11.92 -13.38 21.64
CA LEU A 154 10.69 -13.20 22.41
C LEU A 154 10.17 -14.53 22.94
N PRO A 155 10.02 -14.69 24.27
CA PRO A 155 9.31 -15.83 24.84
C PRO A 155 7.84 -15.88 24.36
N PRO A 156 7.25 -17.07 24.19
CA PRO A 156 5.87 -17.23 23.73
C PRO A 156 4.83 -16.45 24.55
N ASP A 157 5.01 -16.38 25.87
CA ASP A 157 4.10 -15.67 26.76
C ASP A 157 4.15 -14.14 26.60
N VAL A 158 5.30 -13.61 26.15
CA VAL A 158 5.43 -12.19 25.84
C VAL A 158 4.66 -11.86 24.56
N ILE A 159 4.81 -12.69 23.52
CA ILE A 159 4.11 -12.51 22.24
C ILE A 159 2.60 -12.53 22.45
N ARG A 160 2.10 -13.46 23.27
CA ARG A 160 0.66 -13.56 23.58
C ARG A 160 0.13 -12.30 24.27
N LYS A 161 0.95 -11.62 25.08
CA LYS A 161 0.58 -10.37 25.78
C LYS A 161 0.69 -9.12 24.91
N LEU A 162 1.51 -9.16 23.85
CA LEU A 162 1.66 -8.04 22.92
C LEU A 162 0.43 -7.91 22.00
N GLU A 163 -0.48 -8.89 21.99
CA GLU A 163 -1.68 -8.89 21.13
C GLU A 163 -1.33 -8.58 19.65
N HIS A 164 -0.17 -9.10 19.24
CA HIS A 164 0.42 -8.82 17.95
C HIS A 164 -0.35 -9.56 16.86
N THR A 165 -1.16 -8.81 16.10
CA THR A 165 -1.99 -9.35 15.03
C THR A 165 -1.93 -8.46 13.79
N GLU A 166 -2.20 -9.03 12.63
CA GLU A 166 -2.30 -8.26 11.37
C GLU A 166 -3.47 -7.27 11.39
N GLU A 167 -4.48 -7.47 12.24
CA GLU A 167 -5.59 -6.52 12.41
C GLU A 167 -5.10 -5.15 12.93
N ASN A 168 -4.01 -5.09 13.70
CA ASN A 168 -3.45 -3.85 14.23
C ASN A 168 -2.96 -2.91 13.12
N VAL A 169 -2.51 -3.47 11.99
CA VAL A 169 -1.97 -2.73 10.83
C VAL A 169 -2.93 -2.67 9.65
N LYS A 170 -4.12 -3.26 9.79
CA LYS A 170 -5.16 -3.21 8.77
C LYS A 170 -5.62 -1.80 8.41
N PRO A 171 -5.82 -0.86 9.37
CA PRO A 171 -6.19 0.52 9.03
C PRO A 171 -5.16 1.20 8.12
N PHE A 172 -3.86 0.91 8.31
CA PHE A 172 -2.81 1.42 7.44
C PHE A 172 -2.95 0.91 6.01
N TYR A 173 -3.23 -0.39 5.84
CA TYR A 173 -3.39 -0.99 4.51
C TYR A 173 -4.58 -0.39 3.75
N GLU A 174 -5.73 -0.28 4.41
CA GLU A 174 -6.94 0.31 3.84
C GLU A 174 -6.73 1.78 3.46
N HIS A 175 -5.98 2.51 4.29
CA HIS A 175 -5.60 3.89 4.02
C HIS A 175 -4.71 4.01 2.78
N ILE A 176 -3.69 3.15 2.63
CA ILE A 176 -2.78 3.16 1.47
C ILE A 176 -3.56 2.92 0.17
N GLU A 177 -4.46 1.94 0.14
CA GLU A 177 -5.28 1.65 -1.05
C GLU A 177 -6.22 2.81 -1.38
N THR A 178 -6.93 3.31 -0.37
CA THR A 178 -7.83 4.46 -0.53
C THR A 178 -7.09 5.68 -1.05
N LYS A 179 -5.92 5.98 -0.49
CA LYS A 179 -5.11 7.13 -0.89
C LYS A 179 -4.58 6.98 -2.30
N LEU A 180 -4.12 5.79 -2.67
CA LEU A 180 -3.67 5.50 -4.03
C LEU A 180 -4.78 5.76 -5.06
N THR A 181 -5.99 5.27 -4.82
CA THR A 181 -7.15 5.51 -5.68
C THR A 181 -7.46 7.00 -5.79
N ASN A 182 -7.53 7.72 -4.66
CA ASN A 182 -7.81 9.16 -4.65
C ASN A 182 -6.79 9.96 -5.46
N LEU A 183 -5.50 9.65 -5.33
CA LEU A 183 -4.43 10.32 -6.09
C LEU A 183 -4.51 10.01 -7.60
N GLN A 184 -4.85 8.77 -7.97
CA GLN A 184 -5.06 8.37 -9.37
C GLN A 184 -6.26 9.09 -10.00
N GLU A 185 -7.33 9.29 -9.24
CA GLU A 185 -8.49 10.07 -9.68
C GLU A 185 -8.15 11.56 -9.81
N GLU A 186 -7.39 12.12 -8.87
CA GLU A 186 -6.95 13.52 -8.91
C GLU A 186 -6.10 13.82 -10.16
N ILE A 187 -5.14 12.95 -10.48
CA ILE A 187 -4.28 13.16 -11.65
C ILE A 187 -5.04 12.98 -12.97
N THR A 188 -5.97 12.02 -13.02
CA THR A 188 -6.77 11.74 -14.21
C THR A 188 -7.76 12.87 -14.50
N SER A 189 -8.45 13.37 -13.47
CA SER A 189 -9.37 14.50 -13.59
C SER A 189 -8.64 15.79 -13.99
N THR A 190 -7.45 16.04 -13.44
CA THR A 190 -6.63 17.21 -13.79
C THR A 190 -6.10 17.11 -15.22
N SER A 191 -5.71 15.92 -15.68
CA SER A 191 -5.28 15.67 -17.06
C SER A 191 -6.43 15.92 -18.05
N PHE A 192 -7.62 15.38 -17.77
CA PHE A 192 -8.80 15.57 -18.61
C PHE A 192 -9.22 17.05 -18.72
N LEU A 193 -9.28 17.79 -17.60
CA LEU A 193 -9.61 19.23 -17.61
C LEU A 193 -8.57 20.06 -18.38
N THR A 194 -7.30 19.67 -18.33
CA THR A 194 -6.24 20.30 -19.11
C THR A 194 -6.43 20.05 -20.60
N GLN A 195 -6.79 18.82 -20.99
CA GLN A 195 -7.04 18.43 -22.38
C GLN A 195 -8.26 19.15 -22.97
N VAL A 196 -9.38 19.21 -22.24
CA VAL A 196 -10.61 19.92 -22.65
C VAL A 196 -10.35 21.43 -22.82
N LYS A 197 -9.61 22.04 -21.90
CA LYS A 197 -9.26 23.48 -21.96
C LYS A 197 -8.31 23.81 -23.11
N ASN A 198 -7.47 22.87 -23.53
CA ASN A 198 -6.60 23.03 -24.69
C ASN A 198 -7.41 22.86 -25.99
N PHE A 199 -8.28 21.85 -26.07
CA PHE A 199 -9.17 21.65 -27.21
C PHE A 199 -10.07 22.87 -27.49
N GLY A 200 -10.69 23.45 -26.44
CA GLY A 200 -11.50 24.67 -26.59
C GLY A 200 -10.71 25.91 -27.03
N ARG A 201 -9.38 25.93 -26.83
CA ARG A 201 -8.50 27.03 -27.25
C ARG A 201 -8.08 26.89 -28.71
N ASP A 202 -7.87 25.66 -29.17
CA ASP A 202 -7.53 25.37 -30.57
C ASP A 202 -8.73 25.57 -31.49
N VAL A 203 -9.94 25.18 -31.06
CA VAL A 203 -11.18 25.51 -31.79
C VAL A 203 -11.37 27.02 -31.93
N LYS A 204 -11.04 27.79 -30.89
CA LYS A 204 -11.14 29.27 -30.91
C LYS A 204 -10.07 29.94 -31.78
N ARG A 205 -8.94 29.27 -32.03
CA ARG A 205 -7.89 29.72 -32.96
C ARG A 205 -8.17 29.38 -34.42
N GLN A 206 -9.02 28.39 -34.70
CA GLN A 206 -9.43 28.04 -36.06
C GLN A 206 -10.63 28.86 -36.56
N LEU A 207 -11.30 29.60 -35.67
CA LEU A 207 -12.50 30.39 -35.96
C LEU A 207 -12.27 31.93 -35.95
N VAL A 208 -11.01 32.37 -35.88
CA VAL A 208 -10.58 33.78 -35.99
C VAL A 208 -9.53 33.87 -37.09
#